data_AF-A0A1V4R6D9-F1
#
_entry.id   AF-A0A1V4R6D9-F1
#
_cell.length_a   1.000
_cell.length_b   1.000
_cell.length_c   1.000
_cell.angle_alpha   90.00
_cell.angle_beta   90.00
_cell.angle_gamma   90.00
#
_symmetry.space_group_name_H-M   'P 1'
#
loop_
_entity.id
_entity.type
_entity.pdbx_description
1 polymer ?
#
loop_
_entity_poly.entity_id
_entity_poly.type
_entity_poly.pdbx_seq_one_letter_code
_entity_poly.pdbx_strand_id
1 'polypeptide(L)'
;MTTQNRIKLENILKDRFKNDKHTTISSLPQPDSFKDMNKATKRVIEAINKDETITIVGDYDVDGVVSTTIMVEFFNKIGKRVKWIVPNRFKHGYGLSQKIAQKIDDGLVITVDNGITAYETALILKKKNIDLIITEGFCS
;
A
#
# COMPACT_ATOMS: atom_id res chain seq x y z
N MET A 1 18.24 32.01 5.28
CA MET A 1 19.21 31.06 4.71
C MET A 1 20.11 31.81 3.74
N THR A 2 21.43 31.65 3.84
CA THR A 2 22.39 32.31 2.94
C THR A 2 22.41 31.64 1.57
N THR A 3 22.70 32.39 0.51
CA THR A 3 22.78 31.90 -0.88
C THR A 3 23.72 30.69 -1.02
N GLN A 4 24.81 30.66 -0.25
CA GLN A 4 25.77 29.56 -0.21
C GLN A 4 25.15 28.23 0.26
N ASN A 5 24.25 28.28 1.24
CA ASN A 5 23.58 27.09 1.78
C ASN A 5 22.56 26.52 0.78
N ARG A 6 21.94 27.39 -0.04
CA ARG A 6 21.00 26.97 -1.09
C ARG A 6 21.72 26.23 -2.22
N ILE A 7 22.84 26.76 -2.71
CA ILE A 7 23.65 26.12 -3.76
C ILE A 7 24.18 24.75 -3.29
N LYS A 8 24.63 24.67 -2.03
CA LYS A 8 25.07 23.41 -1.43
C LYS A 8 23.94 22.37 -1.38
N LEU A 9 22.73 22.78 -0.97
CA LEU A 9 21.57 21.89 -0.92
C LEU A 9 21.15 21.42 -2.33
N GLU A 10 21.13 22.34 -3.31
CA GLU A 10 20.81 22.02 -4.70
C GLU A 10 21.79 21.00 -5.30
N ASN A 11 23.09 21.11 -4.99
CA ASN A 11 24.09 20.12 -5.42
C ASN A 11 23.86 18.76 -4.76
N ILE A 12 23.58 18.71 -3.45
CA ILE A 12 23.28 17.46 -2.74
C ILE A 12 22.06 16.76 -3.36
N LEU A 13 21.01 17.52 -3.68
CA LEU A 13 19.80 16.96 -4.30
C LEU A 13 20.09 16.46 -5.72
N LYS A 14 20.82 17.22 -6.54
CA LYS A 14 21.23 16.78 -7.89
C LYS A 14 22.07 15.50 -7.85
N ASP A 15 23.03 15.43 -6.92
CA ASP A 15 23.88 14.25 -6.77
C ASP A 15 23.08 13.03 -6.29
N ARG A 16 22.11 13.23 -5.38
CA ARG A 16 21.24 12.14 -4.87
C ARG A 16 20.46 11.44 -5.98
N PHE A 17 20.00 12.17 -6.99
CA PHE A 17 19.19 11.64 -8.09
C PHE A 17 19.97 11.46 -9.40
N LYS A 18 21.29 11.69 -9.40
CA LYS A 18 22.12 11.67 -10.62
C LYS A 18 22.05 10.36 -11.40
N ASN A 19 21.88 9.25 -10.70
CA ASN A 19 21.83 7.90 -11.28
C ASN A 19 20.40 7.31 -11.29
N ASP A 20 19.39 8.12 -10.96
CA ASP A 20 18.01 7.64 -10.98
C ASP A 20 17.59 7.37 -12.42
N LYS A 21 17.11 6.15 -12.67
CA LYS A 21 16.67 5.69 -13.99
C LYS A 21 15.19 5.97 -14.22
N HIS A 22 14.47 6.39 -13.18
CA HIS A 22 13.01 6.54 -13.16
C HIS A 22 12.57 8.01 -13.09
N THR A 23 13.17 8.87 -13.91
CA THR A 23 12.92 10.33 -13.90
C THR A 23 11.70 10.76 -14.70
N THR A 24 11.05 9.84 -15.41
CA THR A 24 9.83 10.07 -16.20
C THR A 24 8.78 9.02 -15.91
N ILE A 25 7.50 9.34 -16.14
CA ILE A 25 6.41 8.36 -15.98
C ILE A 25 6.64 7.13 -16.88
N SER A 26 7.09 7.35 -18.12
CA SER A 26 7.40 6.27 -19.08
C SER A 26 8.54 5.36 -18.64
N SER A 27 9.40 5.82 -17.73
CA SER A 27 10.50 5.01 -17.20
C SER A 27 10.11 4.14 -16.00
N LEU A 28 8.88 4.24 -15.50
CA LEU A 28 8.42 3.39 -14.40
C LEU A 28 8.38 1.90 -14.81
N PRO A 29 8.66 0.98 -13.88
CA PRO A 29 8.52 -0.45 -14.14
C PRO A 29 7.11 -0.79 -14.59
N GLN A 30 6.98 -1.73 -15.54
CA GLN A 30 5.68 -2.27 -15.92
C GLN A 30 5.05 -2.99 -14.72
N PRO A 31 3.72 -2.91 -14.50
CA PRO A 31 3.06 -3.61 -13.40
C PRO A 31 3.39 -5.11 -13.33
N ASP A 32 3.51 -5.77 -14.48
CA ASP A 32 3.82 -7.20 -14.55
C ASP A 32 5.25 -7.57 -14.10
N SER A 33 6.13 -6.58 -13.96
CA SER A 33 7.49 -6.78 -13.43
C SER A 33 7.52 -6.95 -11.91
N PHE A 34 6.45 -6.57 -11.20
CA PHE A 34 6.36 -6.73 -9.76
C PHE A 34 6.05 -8.19 -9.41
N LYS A 35 6.72 -8.68 -8.36
CA LYS A 35 6.50 -10.02 -7.83
C LYS A 35 5.02 -10.23 -7.50
N ASP A 36 4.49 -11.39 -7.89
CA ASP A 36 3.12 -11.83 -7.61
C ASP A 36 2.00 -10.92 -8.16
N MET A 37 2.29 -9.93 -9.02
CA MET A 37 1.28 -9.01 -9.57
C MET A 37 0.11 -9.74 -10.24
N ASN A 38 0.42 -10.74 -11.08
CA ASN A 38 -0.58 -11.56 -11.75
C ASN A 38 -1.47 -12.35 -10.75
N LYS A 39 -0.89 -12.83 -9.65
CA LYS A 39 -1.60 -13.57 -8.61
C LYS A 39 -2.53 -12.64 -7.81
N ALA A 40 -2.03 -11.48 -7.41
CA ALA A 40 -2.81 -10.47 -6.70
C ALA A 40 -3.98 -9.97 -7.56
N THR A 41 -3.74 -9.64 -8.83
CA THR A 41 -4.77 -9.16 -9.75
C THR A 41 -5.88 -10.18 -9.94
N LYS A 42 -5.54 -11.47 -10.18
CA LYS A 42 -6.53 -12.55 -10.27
C LYS A 42 -7.39 -12.65 -9.02
N ARG A 43 -6.78 -12.59 -7.83
CA ARG A 43 -7.51 -12.67 -6.56
C ARG A 43 -8.46 -11.49 -6.33
N VAL A 44 -8.05 -10.28 -6.73
CA VAL A 44 -8.92 -9.09 -6.67
C VAL A 44 -10.10 -9.22 -7.64
N ILE A 45 -9.87 -9.70 -8.87
CA ILE A 45 -10.93 -9.96 -9.84
C ILE A 45 -11.92 -11.01 -9.29
N GLU A 46 -11.43 -12.08 -8.66
CA GLU A 46 -12.28 -13.07 -8.01
C GLU A 46 -13.12 -12.46 -6.88
N ALA A 47 -12.54 -11.60 -6.02
CA ALA A 47 -13.30 -10.90 -4.99
C ALA A 47 -14.39 -10.00 -5.57
N ILE A 48 -14.11 -9.30 -6.67
CA ILE A 48 -15.09 -8.46 -7.36
C ILE A 48 -16.23 -9.33 -7.92
N ASN A 49 -15.90 -10.41 -8.63
CA ASN A 49 -16.88 -11.29 -9.27
C ASN A 49 -17.78 -12.03 -8.26
N LYS A 50 -17.25 -12.36 -7.08
CA LYS A 50 -18.00 -13.01 -5.99
C LYS A 50 -18.69 -12.03 -5.04
N ASP A 51 -18.62 -10.74 -5.33
CA ASP A 51 -19.07 -9.65 -4.47
C ASP A 51 -18.52 -9.73 -3.02
N GLU A 52 -17.30 -10.21 -2.85
CA GLU A 52 -16.64 -10.27 -1.54
C GLU A 52 -16.40 -8.86 -0.97
N THR A 53 -16.40 -8.75 0.35
CA THR A 53 -15.91 -7.54 1.04
C THR A 53 -14.43 -7.35 0.72
N ILE A 54 -14.04 -6.18 0.25
CA ILE A 54 -12.63 -5.79 0.11
C ILE A 54 -12.34 -4.68 1.13
N THR A 55 -11.30 -4.85 1.94
CA THR A 55 -10.84 -3.86 2.92
C THR A 55 -9.43 -3.39 2.57
N ILE A 56 -9.30 -2.09 2.30
CA ILE A 56 -8.00 -1.43 2.07
C ILE A 56 -7.42 -0.99 3.43
N VAL A 57 -6.18 -1.36 3.73
CA VAL A 57 -5.50 -0.96 4.97
C VAL A 57 -4.26 -0.15 4.63
N GLY A 58 -4.35 1.16 4.82
CA GLY A 58 -3.23 2.08 4.60
C GLY A 58 -2.33 2.25 5.81
N ASP A 59 -1.30 3.08 5.66
CA ASP A 59 -0.59 3.68 6.79
C ASP A 59 -1.04 5.13 7.04
N TYR A 60 -0.63 5.69 8.17
CA TYR A 60 -1.10 6.98 8.66
C TYR A 60 -0.30 8.19 8.14
N ASP A 61 0.82 7.96 7.44
CA ASP A 61 1.60 9.03 6.84
C ASP A 61 1.01 9.46 5.48
N VAL A 62 1.71 10.38 4.80
CA VAL A 62 1.19 10.96 3.56
C VAL A 62 1.07 9.91 2.47
N ASP A 63 2.06 9.04 2.31
CA ASP A 63 2.12 8.05 1.25
C ASP A 63 1.03 6.98 1.46
N GLY A 64 0.82 6.52 2.71
CA GLY A 64 -0.25 5.60 3.07
C GLY A 64 -1.66 6.16 2.87
N VAL A 65 -1.90 7.42 3.25
CA VAL A 65 -3.22 8.08 3.09
C VAL A 65 -3.53 8.34 1.61
N VAL A 66 -2.55 8.82 0.84
CA VAL A 66 -2.72 9.06 -0.60
C VAL A 66 -2.96 7.75 -1.34
N SER A 67 -2.17 6.70 -1.05
CA SER A 67 -2.33 5.39 -1.66
C SER A 67 -3.69 4.76 -1.35
N THR A 68 -4.18 4.91 -0.11
CA THR A 68 -5.52 4.47 0.28
C THR A 68 -6.59 5.18 -0.53
N THR A 69 -6.46 6.50 -0.68
CA THR A 69 -7.40 7.32 -1.45
C THR A 69 -7.45 6.90 -2.91
N ILE A 70 -6.29 6.70 -3.55
CA ILE A 70 -6.18 6.23 -4.94
C ILE A 70 -6.89 4.89 -5.11
N MET A 71 -6.68 3.93 -4.21
CA MET A 71 -7.33 2.62 -4.28
C MET A 71 -8.85 2.73 -4.13
N VAL A 72 -9.33 3.50 -3.16
CA VAL A 72 -10.76 3.73 -2.95
C VAL A 72 -11.41 4.39 -4.17
N GLU A 73 -10.76 5.40 -4.75
CA GLU A 73 -11.24 6.06 -5.97
C GLU A 73 -11.29 5.11 -7.17
N PHE A 74 -10.26 4.27 -7.35
CA PHE A 74 -10.25 3.25 -8.40
C PHE A 74 -11.46 2.31 -8.28
N PHE A 75 -11.70 1.76 -7.10
CA PHE A 75 -12.82 0.84 -6.87
C PHE A 75 -14.17 1.54 -7.08
N ASN A 76 -14.31 2.79 -6.63
CA ASN A 76 -15.51 3.59 -6.87
C ASN A 76 -15.76 3.82 -8.38
N LYS A 77 -14.71 4.10 -9.16
CA LYS A 77 -14.81 4.30 -10.62
C LYS A 77 -15.30 3.06 -11.36
N ILE A 78 -14.99 1.86 -10.86
CA ILE A 78 -15.47 0.60 -11.43
C ILE A 78 -16.78 0.10 -10.78
N GLY A 79 -17.40 0.91 -9.91
CA GLY A 79 -18.70 0.61 -9.29
C GLY A 79 -18.64 -0.38 -8.12
N LYS A 80 -17.47 -0.73 -7.61
CA LYS A 80 -17.30 -1.61 -6.44
C LYS A 80 -17.05 -0.76 -5.19
N ARG A 81 -17.89 -0.89 -4.17
CA ARG A 81 -17.62 -0.28 -2.86
C ARG A 81 -16.62 -1.13 -2.08
N VAL A 82 -15.67 -0.46 -1.45
CA VAL A 82 -14.67 -1.08 -0.57
C VAL A 82 -14.67 -0.43 0.81
N LYS A 83 -14.33 -1.21 1.84
CA LYS A 83 -14.01 -0.68 3.17
C LYS A 83 -12.57 -0.18 3.15
N TRP A 84 -12.26 0.78 4.01
CA TRP A 84 -10.89 1.25 4.18
C TRP A 84 -10.60 1.57 5.64
N ILE A 85 -9.33 1.41 6.04
CA ILE A 85 -8.83 1.68 7.38
C ILE A 85 -7.49 2.39 7.27
N VAL A 86 -7.42 3.60 7.82
CA VAL A 86 -6.15 4.28 8.13
C VAL A 86 -5.94 4.19 9.64
N PRO A 87 -4.88 3.51 10.13
CA PRO A 87 -4.68 3.29 11.55
C PRO A 87 -4.35 4.59 12.28
N ASN A 88 -4.65 4.63 13.57
CA ASN A 88 -4.10 5.65 14.45
C ASN A 88 -2.86 5.06 15.12
N ARG A 89 -1.68 5.62 14.84
CA ARG A 89 -0.40 5.11 15.34
C ARG A 89 -0.34 4.85 16.84
N PHE A 90 -1.01 5.67 17.65
CA PHE A 90 -0.97 5.57 19.11
C PHE A 90 -1.95 4.52 19.65
N LYS A 91 -3.11 4.36 19.01
CA LYS A 91 -4.15 3.42 19.45
C LYS A 91 -3.98 2.03 18.85
N HIS A 92 -3.66 1.98 17.56
CA HIS A 92 -3.65 0.78 16.75
C HIS A 92 -2.23 0.27 16.46
N GLY A 93 -1.19 1.10 16.56
CA GLY A 93 0.15 0.79 16.05
C GLY A 93 0.30 1.18 14.57
N TYR A 94 1.39 0.71 13.94
CA TYR A 94 1.69 0.95 12.52
C TYR A 94 0.92 -0.01 11.60
N GLY A 95 0.44 0.50 10.46
CA GLY A 95 -0.16 -0.28 9.37
C GLY A 95 -1.14 -1.40 9.81
N LEU A 96 -1.00 -2.56 9.18
CA LEU A 96 -1.74 -3.79 9.49
C LEU A 96 -1.28 -4.44 10.81
N SER A 97 -1.75 -3.90 11.93
CA SER A 97 -1.52 -4.47 13.25
C SER A 97 -2.55 -5.54 13.63
N GLN A 98 -2.25 -6.34 14.66
CA GLN A 98 -3.19 -7.33 15.21
C GLN A 98 -4.54 -6.70 15.60
N LYS A 99 -4.52 -5.47 16.15
CA LYS A 99 -5.73 -4.72 16.53
C LYS A 99 -6.57 -4.33 15.30
N ILE A 100 -5.93 -4.04 14.17
CA ILE A 100 -6.64 -3.78 12.91
C ILE A 100 -7.23 -5.07 12.36
N ALA A 101 -6.47 -6.16 12.30
CA ALA A 101 -6.97 -7.44 11.82
C ALA A 101 -8.12 -8.02 12.65
N GLN A 102 -8.15 -7.74 13.96
CA GLN A 102 -9.28 -8.11 14.80
C GLN A 102 -10.60 -7.45 14.38
N LYS A 103 -10.56 -6.25 13.77
CA LYS A 103 -11.73 -5.50 13.29
C LYS A 103 -12.20 -5.92 11.88
N ILE A 104 -11.49 -6.84 11.25
CA ILE A 104 -11.82 -7.34 9.90
C ILE A 104 -12.30 -8.77 10.05
N ASP A 105 -13.51 -9.04 9.57
CA ASP A 105 -14.21 -10.30 9.85
C ASP A 105 -14.36 -11.19 8.62
N ASP A 106 -14.24 -10.64 7.40
CA ASP A 106 -14.45 -11.38 6.17
C ASP A 106 -13.70 -10.81 4.95
N GLY A 107 -13.71 -11.58 3.87
CA GLY A 107 -13.36 -11.14 2.53
C GLY A 107 -11.86 -11.09 2.22
N LEU A 108 -11.44 -9.99 1.60
CA LEU A 108 -10.08 -9.75 1.13
C LEU A 108 -9.51 -8.48 1.76
N VAL A 109 -8.30 -8.57 2.32
CA VAL A 109 -7.53 -7.43 2.80
C VAL A 109 -6.45 -7.09 1.79
N ILE A 110 -6.33 -5.80 1.46
CA ILE A 110 -5.25 -5.26 0.63
C ILE A 110 -4.56 -4.17 1.45
N THR A 111 -3.29 -4.37 1.82
CA THR A 111 -2.51 -3.29 2.44
C THR A 111 -1.93 -2.38 1.38
N VAL A 112 -1.82 -1.09 1.69
CA VAL A 112 -1.09 -0.11 0.89
C VAL A 112 -0.08 0.62 1.77
N ASP A 113 1.18 0.63 1.33
CA ASP A 113 2.29 1.28 2.03
C ASP A 113 2.57 0.70 3.42
N ASN A 114 2.24 -0.58 3.64
CA ASN A 114 2.56 -1.31 4.87
C ASN A 114 2.37 -2.82 4.71
N GLY A 115 2.80 -3.59 5.71
CA GLY A 115 2.41 -4.99 5.92
C GLY A 115 3.51 -6.02 5.70
N ILE A 116 4.68 -5.67 5.16
CA ILE A 116 5.77 -6.62 4.86
C ILE A 116 6.29 -7.34 6.10
N THR A 117 6.25 -6.68 7.26
CA THR A 117 6.66 -7.23 8.56
C THR A 117 5.50 -7.81 9.38
N ALA A 118 4.25 -7.75 8.87
CA ALA A 118 3.04 -8.10 9.61
C ALA A 118 2.74 -9.61 9.64
N TYR A 119 3.75 -10.45 9.88
CA TYR A 119 3.63 -11.92 9.84
C TYR A 119 2.59 -12.47 10.82
N GLU A 120 2.63 -12.03 12.08
CA GLU A 120 1.66 -12.46 13.10
C GLU A 120 0.24 -12.05 12.72
N THR A 121 0.08 -10.83 12.19
CA THR A 121 -1.21 -10.33 11.73
C THR A 121 -1.74 -11.13 10.54
N ALA A 122 -0.86 -11.53 9.62
CA ALA A 122 -1.22 -12.40 8.49
C ALA A 122 -1.73 -13.77 8.98
N LEU A 123 -1.15 -14.33 10.06
CA LEU A 123 -1.66 -15.56 10.67
C LEU A 123 -3.05 -15.38 11.29
N ILE A 124 -3.35 -14.22 11.87
CA ILE A 124 -4.69 -13.91 12.40
C ILE A 124 -5.72 -13.89 11.27
N LEU A 125 -5.45 -13.18 10.17
CA LEU A 125 -6.34 -13.13 9.01
C LEU A 125 -6.52 -14.52 8.38
N LYS A 126 -5.43 -15.28 8.25
CA LYS A 126 -5.48 -16.66 7.75
C LYS A 126 -6.38 -17.57 8.61
N LYS A 127 -6.31 -17.45 9.95
CA LYS A 127 -7.20 -18.19 10.86
C LYS A 127 -8.68 -17.82 10.70
N LYS A 128 -8.96 -16.58 10.28
CA LYS A 128 -10.31 -16.11 9.94
C LYS A 128 -10.73 -16.47 8.50
N ASN A 129 -9.90 -17.19 7.74
CA ASN A 129 -10.11 -17.48 6.33
C ASN A 129 -10.24 -16.20 5.47
N ILE A 130 -9.48 -15.17 5.83
CA ILE A 130 -9.40 -13.88 5.13
C ILE A 130 -8.09 -13.85 4.35
N ASP A 131 -8.19 -13.63 3.05
CA ASP A 131 -7.01 -13.49 2.20
C ASP A 131 -6.35 -12.12 2.40
N LEU A 132 -5.02 -12.09 2.30
CA LEU A 132 -4.21 -10.89 2.47
C LEU A 132 -3.30 -10.68 1.26
N ILE A 133 -3.42 -9.52 0.63
CA ILE A 133 -2.49 -9.00 -0.37
C ILE A 133 -1.70 -7.86 0.28
N ILE A 134 -0.37 -7.94 0.23
CA ILE A 134 0.51 -6.90 0.76
C ILE A 134 1.10 -6.10 -0.41
N THR A 135 0.93 -4.77 -0.38
CA THR A 135 1.62 -3.85 -1.30
C THR A 135 2.46 -2.86 -0.50
N GLU A 136 3.78 -2.97 -0.64
CA GLU A 136 4.76 -2.13 0.05
C GLU A 136 6.05 -2.10 -0.78
N GLY A 137 6.71 -0.94 -0.81
CA GLY A 137 8.02 -0.80 -1.43
C GLY A 137 9.12 -1.11 -0.42
N PHE A 138 9.79 -2.26 -0.55
CA PHE A 138 11.04 -2.47 0.18
C PHE A 138 12.18 -1.78 -0.57
N CYS A 139 12.79 -0.77 0.06
CA CYS A 139 14.08 -0.27 -0.38
C CYS A 139 15.16 -1.10 0.33
N SER A 140 15.73 -2.08 -0.37
CA SER A 140 16.97 -2.76 0.02
C SER A 140 18.19 -1.91 -0.27
#